data_AF-A0A672LRC3-F1
#
_entry.id   AF-A0A672LRC3-F1
#
_cell.length_a   1.000
_cell.length_b   1.000
_cell.length_c   1.000
_cell.angle_alpha   90.00
_cell.angle_beta   90.00
_cell.angle_gamma   90.00
#
_symmetry.space_group_name_H-M   'P 1'
#
loop_
_entity.id
_entity.type
_entity.pdbx_description
1 polymer ?
#
loop_
_entity_poly.entity_id
_entity_poly.type
_entity_poly.pdbx_seq_one_letter_code
_entity_poly.pdbx_strand_id
1 'polypeptide(L)'
;MSALKDFLEKSVLNLFVCFLVIGNYAGKWETTNCFKNLGYICKIRVRVVFLLWFTECFSADSHCDEGYLLFGEHCYHFETETVKNWQDAENYCVAQNGHLVSIHNQEAVSFIQAQIQSVPTGVSLWMGAHDSITEGGWMWTDGSPFRYINWASGNPDDYYNEDCLSILINSGTKCYRIQYVTHSLMSVCVVSSVCERAGCGGRKHH
;
A
#
# COMPACT_ATOMS: atom_id res chain seq x y z
N MET A 1 -1.26 -35.69 -7.77
CA MET A 1 -2.14 -36.26 -6.72
C MET A 1 -1.36 -37.31 -5.94
N SER A 2 -1.53 -37.33 -4.62
CA SER A 2 -0.93 -38.27 -3.63
C SER A 2 0.55 -38.13 -3.26
N ALA A 3 0.94 -37.00 -2.65
CA ALA A 3 2.06 -36.98 -1.68
C ALA A 3 1.99 -35.79 -0.68
N LEU A 4 0.81 -35.20 -0.47
CA LEU A 4 0.66 -33.99 0.36
C LEU A 4 -0.54 -34.04 1.33
N LYS A 5 -1.14 -35.22 1.55
CA LYS A 5 -2.18 -35.41 2.57
C LYS A 5 -1.69 -36.04 3.88
N ASP A 6 -0.52 -36.67 3.91
CA ASP A 6 -0.04 -37.39 5.09
C ASP A 6 1.06 -36.68 5.90
N PHE A 7 1.43 -35.44 5.53
CA PHE A 7 2.46 -34.68 6.28
C PHE A 7 1.86 -33.67 7.28
N LEU A 8 0.53 -33.61 7.44
CA LEU A 8 -0.13 -32.63 8.31
C LEU A 8 -0.66 -33.20 9.63
N GLU A 9 -0.52 -34.49 9.93
CA GLU A 9 -1.16 -35.08 11.11
C GLU A 9 -0.26 -35.84 12.10
N LYS A 10 1.07 -35.87 11.90
CA LYS A 10 1.97 -36.47 12.90
C LYS A 10 3.16 -35.56 13.20
N SER A 11 3.40 -35.34 14.50
CA SER A 11 4.54 -34.65 15.12
C SER A 11 4.63 -33.16 14.77
N VAL A 12 4.17 -32.21 15.59
CA VAL A 12 4.71 -31.88 16.92
C VAL A 12 6.14 -32.41 17.10
N LEU A 13 7.11 -31.83 16.41
CA LEU A 13 8.51 -31.65 16.84
C LEU A 13 9.29 -30.92 15.74
N ASN A 14 10.07 -29.93 16.18
CA ASN A 14 10.97 -29.05 15.42
C ASN A 14 11.67 -29.70 14.22
N LEU A 15 11.69 -29.01 13.07
CA LEU A 15 12.94 -28.72 12.38
C LEU A 15 12.78 -27.55 11.40
N PHE A 16 13.73 -26.63 11.50
CA PHE A 16 13.83 -25.39 10.75
C PHE A 16 14.15 -25.66 9.28
N VAL A 17 13.47 -24.95 8.37
CA VAL A 17 14.02 -24.68 7.04
C VAL A 17 13.99 -23.17 6.84
N CYS A 18 15.15 -22.54 6.80
CA CYS A 18 15.28 -21.12 6.47
C CYS A 18 15.18 -20.97 4.95
N PHE A 19 14.31 -20.07 4.48
CA PHE A 19 14.25 -19.65 3.09
C PHE A 19 14.47 -18.15 3.00
N LEU A 20 15.27 -17.76 2.02
CA LEU A 20 15.63 -16.39 1.73
C LEU A 20 14.78 -15.88 0.56
N VAL A 21 14.29 -14.64 0.68
CA VAL A 21 13.73 -13.89 -0.45
C VAL A 21 14.79 -12.89 -0.89
N ILE A 22 15.31 -13.05 -2.10
CA ILE A 22 16.14 -12.04 -2.76
C ILE A 22 15.23 -11.32 -3.75
N GLY A 23 15.06 -10.01 -3.56
CA GLY A 23 14.23 -9.19 -4.42
C GLY A 23 14.79 -9.12 -5.84
N ASN A 24 14.16 -9.87 -6.74
CA ASN A 24 13.97 -9.53 -8.15
C ASN A 24 12.62 -10.10 -8.59
N TYR A 25 11.58 -9.27 -8.43
CA TYR A 25 10.28 -9.14 -9.12
C TYR A 25 9.57 -10.34 -9.77
N ALA A 26 9.80 -11.57 -9.34
CA ALA A 26 9.03 -12.73 -9.80
C ALA A 26 8.53 -13.64 -8.69
N GLY A 27 8.79 -13.32 -7.41
CA GLY A 27 8.43 -14.18 -6.27
C GLY A 27 9.04 -15.59 -6.36
N LYS A 28 10.13 -15.75 -7.12
CA LYS A 28 10.81 -17.03 -7.35
C LYS A 28 11.86 -17.27 -6.27
N TRP A 29 11.98 -18.52 -5.85
CA TRP A 29 12.94 -18.97 -4.86
C TRP A 29 14.30 -19.25 -5.51
N GLU A 30 15.39 -18.76 -4.91
CA GLU A 30 16.77 -19.05 -5.31
C GLU A 30 17.57 -19.52 -4.10
N THR A 31 18.52 -20.44 -4.30
CA THR A 31 19.40 -20.94 -3.23
C THR A 31 20.65 -20.06 -3.08
N THR A 32 21.14 -19.90 -1.85
CA THR A 32 22.39 -19.20 -1.60
C THR A 32 23.09 -19.75 -0.35
N ASN A 33 24.26 -19.20 -0.02
CA ASN A 33 24.99 -19.55 1.19
C ASN A 33 24.27 -19.00 2.45
N CYS A 34 23.92 -19.90 3.36
CA CYS A 34 23.17 -19.60 4.59
C CYS A 34 23.88 -18.62 5.55
N PHE A 35 25.19 -18.43 5.43
CA PHE A 35 25.98 -17.55 6.29
C PHE A 35 26.08 -16.11 5.75
N LYS A 36 25.42 -15.79 4.63
CA LYS A 36 25.31 -14.41 4.15
C LYS A 36 24.33 -13.63 5.03
N ASN A 37 24.76 -12.45 5.46
CA ASN A 37 23.88 -11.49 6.14
C ASN A 37 22.90 -10.88 5.13
N LEU A 38 21.61 -11.18 5.27
CA LEU A 38 20.54 -10.76 4.38
C LEU A 38 19.27 -10.41 5.18
N GLY A 39 18.33 -9.73 4.55
CA GLY A 39 17.00 -9.49 5.12
C GLY A 39 16.21 -10.79 5.32
N TYR A 40 15.26 -10.79 6.25
CA TYR A 40 14.42 -11.95 6.56
C TYR A 40 12.94 -11.58 6.58
N ILE A 41 12.07 -12.53 6.23
CA ILE A 41 10.62 -12.41 6.34
C ILE A 41 10.15 -13.37 7.44
N CYS A 42 9.45 -12.85 8.45
CA CYS A 42 8.88 -13.66 9.52
C CYS A 42 7.45 -14.09 9.19
N LYS A 43 7.12 -15.36 9.46
CA LYS A 43 5.72 -15.84 9.54
C LYS A 43 5.36 -16.09 10.99
N ILE A 44 4.42 -15.32 11.52
CA ILE A 44 3.89 -15.51 12.88
C ILE A 44 2.65 -16.40 12.79
N ARG A 45 2.53 -17.39 13.68
CA ARG A 45 1.30 -18.18 13.86
C ARG A 45 0.54 -17.65 15.06
N VAL A 46 -0.65 -17.11 14.85
CA VAL A 46 -1.55 -16.76 15.96
C VAL A 46 -2.18 -18.04 16.49
N ARG A 47 -2.05 -18.29 17.79
CA ARG A 47 -2.72 -19.41 18.48
C ARG A 47 -4.11 -18.97 18.88
N VAL A 48 -5.13 -19.44 18.16
CA VAL A 48 -6.52 -19.39 18.58
C VAL A 48 -6.66 -20.31 19.79
N VAL A 49 -6.81 -19.76 20.99
CA VAL A 49 -7.20 -20.55 22.16
C VAL A 49 -8.68 -20.88 21.98
N PHE A 50 -8.96 -22.07 21.47
CA PHE A 50 -10.28 -22.67 21.38
C PHE A 50 -10.89 -22.80 22.78
N LEU A 51 -11.55 -21.74 23.26
CA LEU A 51 -12.59 -21.88 24.27
C LEU A 51 -13.92 -21.96 23.53
N LEU A 52 -14.41 -23.19 23.44
CA LEU A 52 -15.74 -23.54 22.95
C LEU A 52 -16.78 -22.62 23.63
N TRP A 53 -17.76 -22.13 22.86
CA TRP A 53 -18.96 -21.35 23.25
C TRP A 53 -19.07 -19.86 22.88
N PHE A 54 -18.17 -19.28 22.08
CA PHE A 54 -18.44 -18.00 21.40
C PHE A 54 -17.83 -18.00 19.99
N THR A 55 -18.54 -18.53 19.01
CA THR A 55 -18.28 -18.24 17.60
C THR A 55 -19.17 -17.10 17.16
N GLU A 56 -18.61 -15.88 17.11
CA GLU A 56 -18.69 -15.02 15.94
C GLU A 56 -17.78 -13.78 16.10
N CYS A 57 -16.93 -13.58 15.07
CA CYS A 57 -16.12 -12.40 14.77
C CYS A 57 -14.93 -12.05 15.70
N PHE A 58 -13.94 -12.94 15.80
CA PHE A 58 -12.56 -12.55 16.17
C PHE A 58 -11.56 -13.03 15.11
N SER A 59 -11.90 -12.91 13.83
CA SER A 59 -10.84 -12.80 12.82
C SER A 59 -10.50 -11.31 12.70
N ALA A 60 -9.84 -10.79 13.72
CA ALA A 60 -9.34 -9.42 13.82
C ALA A 60 -8.08 -9.20 12.96
N ASP A 61 -7.80 -10.09 12.00
CA ASP A 61 -6.70 -9.92 11.08
C ASP A 61 -7.18 -8.98 9.98
N SER A 62 -6.66 -7.75 9.99
CA SER A 62 -6.80 -6.86 8.85
C SER A 62 -6.23 -7.58 7.63
N HIS A 63 -7.07 -7.75 6.62
CA HIS A 63 -6.65 -8.31 5.34
C HIS A 63 -7.20 -7.46 4.20
N CYS A 64 -6.54 -7.59 3.06
CA CYS A 64 -6.92 -6.95 1.82
C CYS A 64 -7.46 -7.98 0.83
N ASP A 65 -8.21 -7.50 -0.15
CA ASP A 65 -8.61 -8.31 -1.28
C ASP A 65 -7.38 -8.65 -2.15
N GLU A 66 -7.50 -9.63 -3.02
CA GLU A 66 -6.41 -10.03 -3.92
C GLU A 66 -5.94 -8.85 -4.78
N GLY A 67 -4.62 -8.67 -4.93
CA GLY A 67 -4.04 -7.56 -5.68
C GLY A 67 -3.88 -6.25 -4.89
N TYR A 68 -4.22 -6.24 -3.59
CA TYR A 68 -3.98 -5.13 -2.67
C TYR A 68 -2.93 -5.48 -1.63
N LEU A 69 -2.19 -4.46 -1.20
CA LEU A 69 -1.15 -4.56 -0.18
C LEU A 69 -1.60 -3.89 1.11
N LEU A 70 -1.54 -4.63 2.21
CA LEU A 70 -1.90 -4.11 3.54
C LEU A 70 -0.78 -3.25 4.11
N PHE A 71 -1.13 -2.04 4.54
CA PHE A 71 -0.26 -1.19 5.35
C PHE A 71 -1.11 -0.40 6.36
N GLY A 72 -0.82 -0.58 7.66
CA GLY A 72 -1.67 -0.07 8.73
C GLY A 72 -3.06 -0.72 8.70
N GLU A 73 -4.10 0.09 8.68
CA GLU A 73 -5.51 -0.35 8.60
C GLU A 73 -6.08 -0.25 7.18
N HIS A 74 -5.25 0.09 6.19
CA HIS A 74 -5.66 0.34 4.81
C HIS A 74 -4.98 -0.61 3.83
N CYS A 75 -5.62 -0.73 2.67
CA CYS A 75 -5.23 -1.58 1.57
C CYS A 75 -4.89 -0.71 0.36
N TYR A 76 -3.72 -0.92 -0.21
CA TYR A 76 -3.16 -0.11 -1.28
C TYR A 76 -3.14 -0.91 -2.59
N HIS A 77 -3.61 -0.32 -3.68
CA HIS A 77 -3.53 -0.90 -5.00
C HIS A 77 -2.76 0.04 -5.93
N PHE A 78 -1.74 -0.51 -6.58
CA PHE A 78 -0.88 0.21 -7.51
C PHE A 78 -1.33 -0.13 -8.94
N GLU A 79 -2.01 0.82 -9.58
CA GLU A 79 -2.43 0.69 -10.97
C GLU A 79 -1.27 1.11 -11.87
N THR A 80 -0.42 0.13 -12.22
CA THR A 80 0.79 0.33 -13.03
C THR A 80 0.64 -0.11 -14.48
N GLU A 81 -0.47 -0.78 -14.84
CA GLU A 81 -0.68 -1.32 -16.19
C GLU A 81 -1.39 -0.31 -17.09
N THR A 82 -2.28 0.51 -16.53
CA THR A 82 -3.02 1.53 -17.27
C THR A 82 -2.70 2.94 -16.76
N VAL A 83 -2.54 3.86 -17.71
CA VAL A 83 -2.39 5.30 -17.39
C VAL A 83 -3.72 6.01 -17.61
N LYS A 84 -4.07 6.92 -16.70
CA LYS A 84 -5.31 7.69 -16.72
C LYS A 84 -5.03 9.15 -16.40
N ASN A 85 -5.88 10.06 -16.89
CA ASN A 85 -5.89 11.41 -16.33
C ASN A 85 -6.33 11.36 -14.86
N TRP A 86 -6.06 12.44 -14.12
CA TRP A 86 -6.28 12.44 -12.68
C TRP A 86 -7.74 12.13 -12.30
N GLN A 87 -8.71 12.72 -13.01
CA GLN A 87 -10.12 12.51 -12.75
C GLN A 87 -10.56 11.07 -13.01
N ASP A 88 -10.09 10.45 -14.10
CA ASP A 88 -10.39 9.07 -14.43
C ASP A 88 -9.71 8.09 -13.45
N ALA A 89 -8.54 8.45 -12.92
CA ALA A 89 -7.86 7.69 -11.87
C ALA A 89 -8.65 7.73 -10.55
N GLU A 90 -9.14 8.90 -10.14
CA GLU A 90 -10.01 9.02 -8.97
C GLU A 90 -11.32 8.25 -9.15
N ASN A 91 -11.98 8.40 -10.30
CA ASN A 91 -13.21 7.66 -10.61
C ASN A 91 -13.00 6.14 -10.54
N TYR A 92 -11.83 5.66 -10.99
CA TYR A 92 -11.46 4.26 -10.87
C TYR A 92 -11.32 3.81 -9.41
N CYS A 93 -10.61 4.56 -8.58
CA CYS A 93 -10.47 4.23 -7.16
C CYS A 93 -11.80 4.28 -6.40
N VAL A 94 -12.67 5.26 -6.70
CA VAL A 94 -14.03 5.36 -6.15
C VAL A 94 -14.88 4.15 -6.51
N ALA A 95 -14.78 3.66 -7.75
CA ALA A 95 -15.45 2.44 -8.17
C ALA A 95 -14.98 1.18 -7.40
N GLN A 96 -13.80 1.23 -6.78
CA GLN A 96 -13.26 0.19 -5.90
C GLN A 96 -13.53 0.45 -4.41
N ASN A 97 -14.47 1.36 -4.08
CA ASN A 97 -14.79 1.78 -2.71
C ASN A 97 -13.60 2.43 -1.97
N GLY A 98 -12.76 3.15 -2.70
CA GLY A 98 -11.63 3.90 -2.16
C GLY A 98 -11.47 5.25 -2.81
N HIS A 99 -10.28 5.81 -2.68
CA HIS A 99 -9.88 7.06 -3.29
C HIS A 99 -8.45 6.95 -3.79
N LEU A 100 -8.00 7.88 -4.62
CA LEU A 100 -6.57 8.07 -4.81
C LEU A 100 -5.89 8.32 -3.46
N VAL A 101 -4.66 7.82 -3.33
CA VAL A 101 -3.96 7.78 -2.05
C VAL A 101 -3.83 9.17 -1.40
N SER A 102 -4.19 9.24 -0.12
CA SER A 102 -3.84 10.32 0.80
C SER A 102 -2.64 9.90 1.66
N ILE A 103 -1.83 10.88 2.08
CA ILE A 103 -0.65 10.65 2.92
C ILE A 103 -0.68 11.53 4.15
N HIS A 104 -0.40 10.90 5.28
CA HIS A 104 -0.48 11.54 6.60
C HIS A 104 0.80 11.42 7.42
N ASN A 105 1.76 10.62 6.98
CA ASN A 105 3.02 10.39 7.70
C ASN A 105 4.13 9.86 6.78
N GLN A 106 5.35 9.86 7.29
CA GLN A 106 6.55 9.44 6.55
C GLN A 106 6.58 7.93 6.32
N GLU A 107 5.94 7.14 7.18
CA GLU A 107 5.89 5.68 7.05
C GLU A 107 5.09 5.28 5.80
N ALA A 108 3.97 5.95 5.51
CA ALA A 108 3.19 5.74 4.31
C ALA A 108 3.96 6.11 3.03
N VAL A 109 4.72 7.22 3.06
CA VAL A 109 5.63 7.59 1.95
C VAL A 109 6.64 6.47 1.72
N SER A 110 7.31 6.01 2.79
CA SER A 110 8.33 4.97 2.72
C SER A 110 7.77 3.65 2.20
N PHE A 111 6.56 3.29 2.62
CA PHE A 111 5.85 2.10 2.14
C PHE A 111 5.60 2.18 0.63
N ILE A 112 5.01 3.28 0.14
CA ILE A 112 4.73 3.49 -1.28
C ILE A 112 6.01 3.45 -2.11
N GLN A 113 7.04 4.16 -1.66
CA GLN A 113 8.35 4.16 -2.30
C GLN A 113 8.96 2.77 -2.38
N ALA A 114 8.82 1.95 -1.34
CA ALA A 114 9.31 0.58 -1.33
C ALA A 114 8.61 -0.33 -2.34
N GLN A 115 7.31 -0.12 -2.58
CA GLN A 115 6.56 -0.93 -3.56
C GLN A 115 6.89 -0.59 -5.01
N ILE A 116 7.34 0.65 -5.27
CA ILE A 116 7.57 1.17 -6.63
C ILE A 116 9.06 1.24 -7.02
N GLN A 117 9.94 0.59 -6.25
CA GLN A 117 11.40 0.57 -6.54
C GLN A 117 11.73 -0.17 -7.85
N SER A 118 10.88 -1.11 -8.30
CA SER A 118 11.01 -1.80 -9.60
C SER A 118 10.72 -0.90 -10.78
N VAL A 119 9.93 0.15 -10.57
CA VAL A 119 9.44 1.00 -11.65
C VAL A 119 10.61 1.86 -12.11
N PRO A 120 10.82 2.03 -13.43
CA PRO A 120 11.85 2.91 -13.94
C PRO A 120 11.82 4.29 -13.29
N THR A 121 13.01 4.83 -12.99
CA THR A 121 13.18 6.17 -12.43
C THR A 121 12.51 7.23 -13.32
N GLY A 122 11.89 8.24 -12.72
CA GLY A 122 11.26 9.35 -13.45
C GLY A 122 9.79 9.11 -13.80
N VAL A 123 9.20 7.98 -13.42
CA VAL A 123 7.76 7.77 -13.48
C VAL A 123 7.08 8.44 -12.27
N SER A 124 5.89 8.98 -12.48
CA SER A 124 5.07 9.59 -11.43
C SER A 124 3.75 8.84 -11.31
N LEU A 125 3.23 8.75 -10.09
CA LEU A 125 1.92 8.16 -9.82
C LEU A 125 0.97 9.22 -9.29
N TRP A 126 -0.28 9.22 -9.78
CA TRP A 126 -1.33 10.07 -9.25
C TRP A 126 -1.63 9.76 -7.78
N MET A 127 -1.88 10.84 -7.04
CA MET A 127 -2.34 10.85 -5.66
C MET A 127 -3.62 11.67 -5.55
N GLY A 128 -4.31 11.58 -4.41
CA GLY A 128 -5.64 12.17 -4.25
C GLY A 128 -5.64 13.66 -3.96
N ALA A 129 -4.49 14.33 -3.89
CA ALA A 129 -4.47 15.74 -3.55
C ALA A 129 -4.65 16.64 -4.78
N HIS A 130 -5.43 17.69 -4.61
CA HIS A 130 -5.67 18.71 -5.62
C HIS A 130 -5.94 20.07 -4.97
N ASP A 131 -5.78 21.15 -5.72
CA ASP A 131 -6.15 22.52 -5.35
C ASP A 131 -7.00 23.23 -6.41
N SER A 132 -7.58 22.46 -7.35
CA SER A 132 -8.46 22.93 -8.44
C SER A 132 -9.67 23.79 -8.04
N ILE A 133 -10.04 23.82 -6.74
CA ILE A 133 -11.12 24.67 -6.22
C ILE A 133 -10.58 26.07 -5.84
N THR A 134 -9.38 26.13 -5.27
CA THR A 134 -8.76 27.35 -4.78
C THR A 134 -7.26 27.14 -4.83
N GLU A 135 -6.57 27.89 -5.70
CA GLU A 135 -5.12 27.85 -5.87
C GLU A 135 -4.38 27.90 -4.52
N GLY A 136 -3.45 26.96 -4.30
CA GLY A 136 -2.74 26.79 -3.03
C GLY A 136 -3.58 26.19 -1.89
N GLY A 137 -4.88 25.96 -2.09
CA GLY A 137 -5.84 25.37 -1.17
C GLY A 137 -5.94 23.85 -1.26
N TRP A 138 -4.80 23.18 -1.10
CA TRP A 138 -4.67 21.72 -1.26
C TRP A 138 -5.58 20.92 -0.32
N MET A 139 -6.27 19.93 -0.89
CA MET A 139 -7.13 18.98 -0.19
C MET A 139 -7.01 17.57 -0.78
N TRP A 140 -7.29 16.55 0.04
CA TRP A 140 -7.38 15.16 -0.41
C TRP A 140 -8.80 14.83 -0.86
N THR A 141 -8.95 14.01 -1.90
CA THR A 141 -10.25 13.53 -2.42
C THR A 141 -11.04 12.68 -1.41
N ASP A 142 -10.35 12.03 -0.46
CA ASP A 142 -10.97 11.25 0.62
C ASP A 142 -11.51 12.12 1.77
N GLY A 143 -11.36 13.45 1.70
CA GLY A 143 -11.82 14.40 2.71
C GLY A 143 -10.94 14.46 3.97
N SER A 144 -9.84 13.71 4.02
CA SER A 144 -8.88 13.77 5.12
C SER A 144 -8.12 15.11 5.13
N PRO A 145 -7.59 15.55 6.28
CA PRO A 145 -6.93 16.85 6.38
C PRO A 145 -5.55 16.84 5.70
N PHE A 146 -5.31 17.81 4.83
CA PHE A 146 -4.02 18.02 4.17
C PHE A 146 -2.99 18.69 5.12
N ARG A 147 -2.40 17.89 6.03
CA ARG A 147 -1.45 18.37 7.06
C ARG A 147 -0.02 17.90 6.87
N TYR A 148 0.16 16.79 6.18
CA TYR A 148 1.48 16.23 5.92
C TYR A 148 2.00 16.75 4.58
N ILE A 149 3.09 17.49 4.62
CA ILE A 149 3.61 18.22 3.46
C ILE A 149 4.99 17.67 3.11
N ASN A 150 5.15 17.15 1.90
CA ASN A 150 6.40 16.54 1.43
C ASN A 150 6.79 16.93 -0.01
N TRP A 151 6.70 18.23 -0.30
CA TRP A 151 7.04 18.82 -1.59
C TRP A 151 8.46 18.49 -2.05
N ALA A 152 8.59 18.05 -3.30
CA ALA A 152 9.87 17.97 -4.00
C ALA A 152 10.54 19.36 -4.06
N SER A 153 11.86 19.39 -4.23
CA SER A 153 12.56 20.67 -4.36
C SER A 153 12.02 21.45 -5.56
N GLY A 154 11.66 22.72 -5.35
CA GLY A 154 11.04 23.56 -6.36
C GLY A 154 9.53 23.43 -6.49
N ASN A 155 8.86 22.64 -5.63
CA ASN A 155 7.41 22.56 -5.55
C ASN A 155 6.91 23.07 -4.18
N PRO A 156 5.66 23.55 -4.09
CA PRO A 156 4.74 23.81 -5.19
C PRO A 156 5.26 24.98 -6.05
N ASP A 157 5.30 24.81 -7.38
CA ASP A 157 5.53 25.88 -8.33
C ASP A 157 4.18 26.38 -8.84
N ASP A 158 3.91 27.67 -8.63
CA ASP A 158 2.63 28.36 -8.90
C ASP A 158 2.42 28.58 -10.42
N TYR A 159 2.43 27.49 -11.19
CA TYR A 159 2.15 27.50 -12.62
C TYR A 159 0.68 27.16 -12.87
N TYR A 160 -0.06 28.16 -13.37
CA TYR A 160 -1.47 28.04 -13.75
C TYR A 160 -1.77 26.74 -14.55
N ASN A 161 -2.73 25.95 -14.06
CA ASN A 161 -3.28 24.68 -14.58
C ASN A 161 -2.55 23.37 -14.19
N GLU A 162 -1.59 23.40 -13.28
CA GLU A 162 -1.13 22.19 -12.60
C GLU A 162 -1.85 22.09 -11.24
N ASP A 163 -2.94 21.32 -11.17
CA ASP A 163 -3.81 21.32 -9.98
C ASP A 163 -3.83 19.96 -9.25
N CYS A 164 -2.99 19.02 -9.66
CA CYS A 164 -3.07 17.61 -9.22
C CYS A 164 -1.73 17.07 -8.73
N LEU A 165 -1.77 16.41 -7.57
CA LEU A 165 -0.57 15.89 -6.92
C LEU A 165 -0.16 14.53 -7.49
N SER A 166 1.13 14.39 -7.75
CA SER A 166 1.77 13.11 -8.05
C SER A 166 2.97 12.86 -7.13
N ILE A 167 3.32 11.58 -6.96
CA ILE A 167 4.55 11.16 -6.27
C ILE A 167 5.59 10.71 -7.30
N LEU A 168 6.78 11.31 -7.24
CA LEU A 168 7.89 10.95 -8.10
C LEU A 168 8.64 9.71 -7.58
N ILE A 169 8.73 8.70 -8.42
CA ILE A 169 9.43 7.44 -8.11
C ILE A 169 10.95 7.68 -7.99
N ASN A 170 11.56 7.11 -6.94
CA ASN A 170 13.01 7.13 -6.69
C ASN A 170 13.63 8.53 -6.46
N SER A 171 12.85 9.50 -5.99
CA SER A 171 13.27 10.91 -5.85
C SER A 171 13.93 11.29 -4.50
N GLY A 172 14.09 10.34 -3.57
CA GLY A 172 14.63 10.61 -2.23
C GLY A 172 13.52 10.84 -1.20
N THR A 173 13.73 11.69 -0.19
CA THR A 173 12.76 11.89 0.90
C THR A 173 11.64 12.87 0.56
N LYS A 174 11.83 13.76 -0.42
CA LYS A 174 10.87 14.77 -0.88
C LYS A 174 10.40 14.45 -2.29
N CYS A 175 9.10 14.24 -2.48
CA CYS A 175 8.63 13.51 -3.67
C CYS A 175 7.35 14.06 -4.31
N TYR A 176 6.68 15.03 -3.69
CA TYR A 176 5.43 15.54 -4.24
C TYR A 176 5.68 16.53 -5.35
N ARG A 177 5.02 16.30 -6.49
CA ARG A 177 5.06 17.15 -7.67
C ARG A 177 3.65 17.50 -8.10
N ILE A 178 3.44 18.76 -8.45
CA ILE A 178 2.22 19.23 -9.08
C ILE A 178 2.27 18.88 -10.58
N GLN A 179 1.12 18.54 -11.16
CA GLN A 179 1.05 18.15 -12.55
C GLN A 179 -0.26 18.57 -13.22
N TYR A 180 -0.21 18.88 -14.52
CA TYR A 180 -1.37 19.13 -15.36
C TYR A 180 -2.39 18.00 -15.32
N VAL A 181 -3.67 18.38 -15.18
CA VAL A 181 -4.83 17.45 -15.17
C VAL A 181 -4.89 16.56 -16.42
N THR A 182 -4.35 17.03 -17.55
CA THR A 182 -4.38 16.33 -18.84
C THR A 182 -3.35 15.22 -18.99
N HIS A 183 -2.40 15.11 -18.05
CA HIS A 183 -1.40 14.05 -18.08
C HIS A 183 -2.03 12.70 -17.76
N SER A 184 -1.62 11.67 -18.50
CA SER A 184 -1.99 10.29 -18.18
C SER A 184 -0.86 9.64 -17.40
N LEU A 185 -1.09 9.34 -16.12
CA LEU A 185 -0.14 8.67 -15.24
C LEU A 185 -0.72 7.38 -14.68
N MET A 186 0.18 6.53 -14.17
CA MET A 186 -0.17 5.43 -13.27
C MET A 186 -0.76 6.01 -11.97
N SER A 187 -1.39 5.20 -11.13
CA SER A 187 -2.03 5.72 -9.90
C SER A 187 -1.94 4.76 -8.73
N VAL A 188 -2.18 5.29 -7.52
CA VAL A 188 -2.28 4.48 -6.30
C VAL A 188 -3.63 4.73 -5.65
N CYS A 189 -4.43 3.67 -5.51
CA CYS A 189 -5.69 3.69 -4.78
C CYS A 189 -5.50 3.22 -3.35
N VAL A 190 -6.30 3.76 -2.43
CA VAL A 190 -6.41 3.31 -1.04
C VAL A 190 -7.86 3.00 -0.71
N VAL A 191 -8.07 1.83 -0.12
CA VAL A 191 -9.36 1.37 0.41
C VAL A 191 -9.19 0.94 1.87
N SER A 192 -10.26 1.04 2.67
CA SER A 192 -10.28 0.47 4.01
C SER A 192 -10.10 -1.05 4.00
N SER A 193 -9.37 -1.58 4.97
CA SER A 193 -9.24 -3.03 5.12
C SER A 193 -10.59 -3.71 5.36
N VAL A 194 -10.67 -5.02 5.11
CA VAL A 194 -11.92 -5.77 5.33
C VAL A 194 -12.37 -5.69 6.80
N CYS A 195 -11.42 -5.69 7.74
CA CYS A 195 -11.68 -5.54 9.17
C CYS A 195 -12.31 -4.17 9.50
N GLU A 196 -11.81 -3.10 8.89
CA GLU A 196 -12.35 -1.74 9.06
C GLU A 196 -13.74 -1.60 8.44
N ARG A 197 -13.94 -2.11 7.20
CA ARG A 197 -15.25 -2.13 6.51
C ARG A 197 -16.30 -2.93 7.27
N ALA A 198 -15.90 -4.03 7.92
CA ALA A 198 -16.79 -4.89 8.71
C ALA A 198 -17.07 -4.36 10.13
N GLY A 199 -16.44 -3.24 10.54
CA GLY A 199 -16.64 -2.67 11.88
C GLY A 199 -16.06 -3.53 13.01
N CYS A 200 -15.07 -4.38 12.72
CA CYS A 200 -14.42 -5.26 13.69
C CYS A 200 -13.47 -4.52 14.66
N GLY A 201 -13.36 -3.20 14.53
CA GLY A 201 -12.52 -2.34 15.37
C GLY A 201 -13.04 -2.26 16.81
N GLY A 202 -12.30 -2.90 17.74
CA GLY A 202 -12.48 -2.71 19.17
C GLY A 202 -12.32 -1.24 19.56
N ARG A 203 -13.12 -0.81 20.56
CA ARG A 203 -13.08 0.52 21.19
C ARG A 203 -11.64 1.02 21.34
N LYS A 204 -11.33 2.16 20.71
CA LYS A 204 -10.14 2.95 21.04
C LYS A 204 -10.26 3.32 22.53
N HIS A 205 -9.39 2.75 23.37
CA HIS A 205 -9.30 3.15 24.77
C HIS A 205 -8.74 4.58 24.81
N HIS A 206 -9.60 5.52 25.24
CA HIS A 206 -9.25 6.87 25.65
C HIS A 206 -8.43 6.86 26.93
#